data_AF-A0A3D0D607-F1
#
_entry.id   AF-A0A3D0D607-F1
#
_cell.length_a   1.000
_cell.length_b   1.000
_cell.length_c   1.000
_cell.angle_alpha   90.00
_cell.angle_beta   90.00
_cell.angle_gamma   90.00
#
_symmetry.space_group_name_H-M   'P 1'
#
loop_
_entity.id
_entity.type
_entity.pdbx_description
1 polymer ?
#
loop_
_entity_poly.entity_id
_entity_poly.type
_entity_poly.pdbx_seq_one_letter_code
_entity_poly.pdbx_strand_id
1 'polypeptide(L)'
;IDDYPNNLNAWLVYGPFDLSDATAAEVTFQRRQRTERDYDYFKWMASIDGDQYYGWRSSGDSGGWVSRSFDLSDVYTLGDLRGQPQVWLAFIMTSNDSNTDTGVFVDEVIIRKQTAGVQTGGRARDRSDGTTLEPAAERRP
;
A
#
# COMPACT_ATOMS: atom_id res chain seq x y z
N ILE A 1 6.56 31.04 3.76
CA ILE A 1 5.61 30.08 3.17
C ILE A 1 4.27 30.76 3.26
N ASP A 2 3.60 30.91 2.13
CA ASP A 2 2.27 31.49 2.06
C ASP A 2 1.23 30.38 2.29
N ASP A 3 0.06 30.75 2.80
CA ASP A 3 -1.05 29.82 2.99
C ASP A 3 -1.58 29.33 1.64
N TYR A 4 -2.22 28.16 1.62
CA TYR A 4 -2.89 27.68 0.42
C TYR A 4 -4.09 28.58 0.05
N PRO A 5 -4.51 28.65 -1.24
CA PRO A 5 -5.64 29.47 -1.62
C PRO A 5 -6.99 28.84 -1.25
N ASN A 6 -8.03 29.66 -1.15
CA ASN A 6 -9.43 29.20 -1.12
C ASN A 6 -9.79 28.44 -2.41
N ASN A 7 -10.77 27.55 -2.33
CA ASN A 7 -11.29 26.74 -3.43
C ASN A 7 -10.20 25.91 -4.13
N LEU A 8 -9.17 25.50 -3.39
CA LEU A 8 -8.10 24.66 -3.89
C LEU A 8 -8.65 23.28 -4.24
N ASN A 9 -8.16 22.73 -5.34
CA ASN A 9 -8.33 21.33 -5.68
C ASN A 9 -7.04 20.83 -6.34
N ALA A 10 -6.06 20.49 -5.52
CA ALA A 10 -4.73 20.07 -5.96
C ALA A 10 -4.56 18.56 -5.86
N TRP A 11 -3.97 17.97 -6.89
CA TRP A 11 -3.79 16.52 -7.02
C TRP A 11 -2.32 16.20 -7.30
N LEU A 12 -1.81 15.22 -6.57
CA LEU A 12 -0.58 14.49 -6.90
C LEU A 12 -0.98 13.04 -7.16
N VAL A 13 -0.85 12.59 -8.42
CA VAL A 13 -1.24 11.24 -8.84
C VAL A 13 -0.01 10.47 -9.29
N TYR A 14 0.09 9.22 -8.85
CA TYR A 14 1.10 8.26 -9.30
C TYR A 14 0.43 6.98 -9.77
N GLY A 15 0.80 6.48 -10.95
CA GLY A 15 0.30 5.24 -11.52
C GLY A 15 0.05 5.30 -13.04
N PRO A 16 -0.51 4.24 -13.62
CA PRO A 16 -0.85 3.00 -12.92
C PRO A 16 0.39 2.19 -12.53
N PHE A 17 0.31 1.45 -11.43
CA PHE A 17 1.24 0.39 -11.08
C PHE A 17 0.51 -0.95 -10.94
N ASP A 18 1.25 -2.04 -11.10
CA ASP A 18 0.72 -3.40 -11.22
C ASP A 18 0.80 -4.17 -9.88
N LEU A 19 -0.35 -4.63 -9.38
CA LEU A 19 -0.50 -5.48 -8.20
C LEU A 19 -0.98 -6.91 -8.55
N SER A 20 -0.94 -7.31 -9.82
CA SER A 20 -1.47 -8.60 -10.31
C SER A 20 -0.90 -9.84 -9.61
N ASP A 21 0.36 -9.78 -9.19
CA ASP A 21 1.08 -10.83 -8.47
C ASP A 21 1.30 -10.53 -6.97
N ALA A 22 0.64 -9.49 -6.45
CA ALA A 22 0.82 -9.06 -5.08
C ALA A 22 0.14 -10.00 -4.08
N THR A 23 0.87 -10.47 -3.07
CA THR A 23 0.33 -11.17 -1.91
C THR A 23 0.06 -10.23 -0.74
N ALA A 24 0.74 -9.08 -0.69
CA ALA A 24 0.47 -7.94 0.18
C ALA A 24 0.83 -6.65 -0.54
N ALA A 25 0.13 -5.55 -0.26
CA ALA A 25 0.41 -4.24 -0.85
C ALA A 25 -0.01 -3.11 0.10
N GLU A 26 0.84 -2.10 0.25
CA GLU A 26 0.53 -0.91 1.04
C GLU A 26 1.28 0.31 0.54
N VAL A 27 0.81 1.49 0.96
CA VAL A 27 1.50 2.76 0.82
C VAL A 27 1.81 3.31 2.21
N THR A 28 3.07 3.65 2.46
CA THR A 28 3.49 4.38 3.66
C THR A 28 4.03 5.75 3.30
N PHE A 29 3.76 6.76 4.11
CA PHE A 29 4.24 8.12 3.90
C PHE A 29 4.28 8.92 5.22
N GLN A 30 5.07 10.00 5.23
CA GLN A 30 5.01 11.04 6.26
C GLN A 30 4.11 12.17 5.79
N ARG A 31 3.35 12.75 6.73
CA ARG A 31 2.61 13.99 6.47
C ARG A 31 2.73 14.99 7.61
N ARG A 32 2.76 16.27 7.26
CA ARG A 32 2.44 17.37 8.18
C ARG A 32 1.30 18.16 7.56
N GLN A 33 0.28 18.46 8.36
CA GLN A 33 -0.96 19.05 7.89
C GLN A 33 -1.39 20.16 8.85
N ARG A 34 -1.72 21.33 8.30
CA ARG A 34 -2.53 22.35 8.96
C ARG A 34 -3.57 22.86 7.96
N THR A 35 -4.84 22.61 8.27
CA THR A 35 -5.99 22.88 7.40
C THR A 35 -7.17 23.31 8.26
N GLU A 36 -8.15 24.00 7.69
CA GLU A 36 -9.40 24.27 8.40
C GLU A 36 -10.06 22.96 8.83
N ARG A 37 -10.34 22.82 10.13
CA ARG A 37 -10.92 21.60 10.68
C ARG A 37 -12.34 21.41 10.14
N ASP A 38 -12.58 20.24 9.57
CA ASP A 38 -13.85 19.74 9.03
C ASP A 38 -14.38 20.42 7.76
N TYR A 39 -13.60 21.32 7.16
CA TYR A 39 -13.94 21.99 5.89
C TYR A 39 -12.90 21.72 4.81
N ASP A 40 -11.63 21.75 5.19
CA ASP A 40 -10.51 21.51 4.30
C ASP A 40 -9.91 20.14 4.55
N TYR A 41 -9.58 19.44 3.47
CA TYR A 41 -9.26 18.02 3.55
C TYR A 41 -8.01 17.68 2.78
N PHE A 42 -7.13 16.96 3.47
CA PHE A 42 -6.13 16.11 2.84
C PHE A 42 -6.68 14.70 2.65
N LYS A 43 -6.48 14.11 1.49
CA LYS A 43 -7.00 12.78 1.13
C LYS A 43 -5.88 11.93 0.54
N TRP A 44 -5.86 10.65 0.89
CA TRP A 44 -5.01 9.64 0.25
C TRP A 44 -5.90 8.51 -0.26
N MET A 45 -5.88 8.31 -1.57
CA MET A 45 -6.91 7.57 -2.29
C MET A 45 -6.27 6.62 -3.30
N ALA A 46 -6.93 5.51 -3.59
CA ALA A 46 -6.59 4.58 -4.66
C ALA A 46 -7.68 4.57 -5.74
N SER A 47 -7.30 4.19 -6.95
CA SER A 47 -8.21 3.98 -8.09
C SER A 47 -7.79 2.73 -8.88
N ILE A 48 -8.74 2.07 -9.52
CA ILE A 48 -8.54 0.94 -10.45
C ILE A 48 -8.93 1.26 -11.90
N ASP A 49 -9.46 2.47 -12.15
CA ASP A 49 -9.91 2.93 -13.46
C ASP A 49 -9.26 4.25 -13.91
N GLY A 50 -8.57 4.95 -13.00
CA GLY A 50 -7.97 6.26 -13.25
C GLY A 50 -8.95 7.44 -13.14
N ASP A 51 -10.24 7.16 -12.91
CA ASP A 51 -11.32 8.16 -12.90
C ASP A 51 -11.94 8.33 -11.50
N GLN A 52 -12.20 7.23 -10.79
CA GLN A 52 -12.80 7.22 -9.47
C GLN A 52 -11.79 6.81 -8.41
N TYR A 53 -11.68 7.65 -7.37
CA TYR A 53 -10.69 7.49 -6.30
C TYR A 53 -11.38 7.32 -4.95
N TYR A 54 -10.93 6.32 -4.18
CA TYR A 54 -11.49 5.97 -2.87
C TYR A 54 -10.40 5.74 -1.83
N GLY A 55 -10.68 6.06 -0.57
CA GLY A 55 -9.69 5.97 0.50
C GLY A 55 -10.08 6.82 1.70
N TRP A 56 -9.10 7.50 2.28
CA TRP A 56 -9.25 8.20 3.55
C TRP A 56 -9.03 9.70 3.40
N ARG A 57 -9.56 10.46 4.37
CA ARG A 57 -9.34 11.90 4.49
C ARG A 57 -9.09 12.33 5.93
N SER A 58 -8.40 13.45 6.11
CA SER A 58 -8.29 14.15 7.39
C SER A 58 -8.30 15.67 7.21
N SER A 59 -8.73 16.37 8.25
CA SER A 59 -8.79 17.83 8.37
C SER A 59 -8.07 18.29 9.66
N GLY A 60 -7.87 19.60 9.83
CA GLY A 60 -7.24 20.18 11.02
C GLY A 60 -5.71 20.10 11.03
N ASP A 61 -5.14 20.15 12.24
CA ASP A 61 -3.71 20.13 12.51
C ASP A 61 -3.24 18.72 12.93
N SER A 62 -2.15 18.23 12.33
CA SER A 62 -1.52 16.96 12.70
C SER A 62 -0.58 17.04 13.90
N GLY A 63 -0.27 18.25 14.41
CA GLY A 63 0.65 18.46 15.52
C GLY A 63 2.13 18.27 15.14
N GLY A 64 2.45 18.31 13.85
CA GLY A 64 3.79 18.02 13.32
C GLY A 64 3.78 16.91 12.27
N TRP A 65 4.95 16.33 12.01
CA TRP A 65 5.11 15.19 11.11
C TRP A 65 4.56 13.92 11.76
N VAL A 66 3.70 13.20 11.04
CA VAL A 66 3.12 11.93 11.46
C VAL A 66 3.17 10.92 10.32
N SER A 67 3.43 9.66 10.67
CA SER A 67 3.42 8.56 9.71
C SER A 67 2.00 8.08 9.44
N ARG A 68 1.75 7.60 8.22
CA ARG A 68 0.52 6.94 7.79
C ARG A 68 0.85 5.69 6.98
N SER A 69 0.02 4.67 7.15
CA SER A 69 -0.05 3.50 6.27
C SER A 69 -1.44 3.46 5.65
N PHE A 70 -1.49 3.11 4.37
CA PHE A 70 -2.70 2.88 3.59
C PHE A 70 -2.62 1.47 3.01
N ASP A 71 -3.39 0.58 3.61
CA ASP A 71 -3.50 -0.82 3.21
C ASP A 71 -4.27 -0.92 1.89
N LEU A 72 -3.65 -1.49 0.86
CA LEU A 72 -4.27 -1.67 -0.45
C LEU A 72 -5.04 -2.99 -0.56
N SER A 73 -5.09 -3.80 0.50
CA SER A 73 -5.93 -5.00 0.58
C SER A 73 -7.32 -4.75 1.18
N ASP A 74 -7.57 -3.55 1.72
CA ASP A 74 -8.88 -3.12 2.24
C ASP A 74 -9.10 -1.62 2.01
N VAL A 75 -9.42 -1.25 0.77
CA VAL A 75 -9.72 0.12 0.39
C VAL A 75 -11.23 0.37 0.47
N TYR A 76 -11.65 1.42 1.17
CA TYR A 76 -13.07 1.81 1.23
C TYR A 76 -13.71 1.84 -0.16
N THR A 77 -14.90 1.23 -0.30
CA THR A 77 -15.62 1.00 -1.59
C THR A 77 -14.98 -0.01 -2.56
N LEU A 78 -13.66 -0.02 -2.73
CA LEU A 78 -12.98 -0.90 -3.72
C LEU A 78 -12.64 -2.31 -3.19
N GLY A 79 -12.46 -2.47 -1.88
CA GLY A 79 -12.00 -3.71 -1.26
C GLY A 79 -10.52 -4.00 -1.53
N ASP A 80 -10.22 -5.25 -1.86
CA ASP A 80 -8.86 -5.73 -2.08
C ASP A 80 -8.34 -5.41 -3.48
N LEU A 81 -7.26 -4.63 -3.56
CA LEU A 81 -6.64 -4.23 -4.82
C LEU A 81 -5.50 -5.15 -5.26
N ARG A 82 -5.15 -6.17 -4.48
CA ARG A 82 -4.23 -7.22 -4.94
C ARG A 82 -4.85 -7.95 -6.11
N GLY A 83 -4.04 -8.34 -7.09
CA GLY A 83 -4.52 -8.93 -8.34
C GLY A 83 -4.91 -7.89 -9.40
N GLN A 84 -5.02 -6.60 -9.06
CA GLN A 84 -5.36 -5.56 -10.03
C GLN A 84 -4.14 -5.17 -10.88
N PRO A 85 -4.25 -5.16 -12.22
CA PRO A 85 -3.13 -4.85 -13.10
C PRO A 85 -2.83 -3.35 -13.21
N GLN A 86 -3.78 -2.51 -12.79
CA GLN A 86 -3.67 -1.05 -12.87
C GLN A 86 -4.26 -0.43 -11.61
N VAL A 87 -3.39 0.12 -10.77
CA VAL A 87 -3.77 0.85 -9.57
C VAL A 87 -3.10 2.22 -9.58
N TRP A 88 -3.84 3.27 -9.25
CA TRP A 88 -3.32 4.62 -9.04
C TRP A 88 -3.39 5.00 -7.58
N LEU A 89 -2.41 5.78 -7.12
CA LEU A 89 -2.42 6.48 -5.84
C LEU A 89 -2.62 7.97 -6.09
N ALA A 90 -3.49 8.62 -5.33
CA ALA A 90 -3.66 10.07 -5.34
C ALA A 90 -3.55 10.65 -3.93
N PHE A 91 -2.73 11.69 -3.79
CA PHE A 91 -2.79 12.62 -2.67
C PHE A 91 -3.52 13.88 -3.13
N ILE A 92 -4.57 14.27 -2.40
CA ILE A 92 -5.47 15.34 -2.82
C ILE A 92 -5.62 16.33 -1.68
N MET A 93 -5.53 17.62 -1.99
CA MET A 93 -5.86 18.68 -1.07
C MET A 93 -7.02 19.49 -1.64
N THR A 94 -8.09 19.63 -0.84
CA THR A 94 -9.25 20.46 -1.18
C THR A 94 -9.53 21.48 -0.10
N SER A 95 -9.89 22.71 -0.48
CA SER A 95 -10.35 23.76 0.44
C SER A 95 -11.71 24.37 0.04
N ASN A 96 -12.40 24.95 1.02
CA ASN A 96 -13.62 25.75 0.82
C ASN A 96 -13.29 27.22 0.44
N ASP A 97 -14.26 28.11 0.53
CA ASP A 97 -14.16 29.51 0.14
C ASP A 97 -13.56 30.45 1.21
N SER A 98 -13.07 29.93 2.35
CA SER A 98 -12.56 30.74 3.46
C SER A 98 -11.45 30.01 4.26
N ASN A 99 -10.89 30.68 5.27
CA ASN A 99 -9.99 30.11 6.29
C ASN A 99 -8.87 29.18 5.79
N THR A 100 -7.70 29.74 5.55
CA THR A 100 -6.52 29.00 5.07
C THR A 100 -5.45 28.88 6.15
N ASP A 101 -4.52 27.94 5.97
CA ASP A 101 -3.31 27.79 6.79
C ASP A 101 -2.17 27.32 5.84
N THR A 102 -1.07 26.82 6.39
CA THR A 102 0.11 26.39 5.65
C THR A 102 -0.09 25.14 4.79
N GLY A 103 -1.20 24.40 4.97
CA GLY A 103 -1.59 23.29 4.12
C GLY A 103 -0.94 21.96 4.46
N VAL A 104 -0.68 21.17 3.42
CA VAL A 104 -0.20 19.79 3.55
C VAL A 104 1.18 19.64 2.92
N PHE A 105 2.06 18.97 3.66
CA PHE A 105 3.35 18.49 3.18
C PHE A 105 3.36 16.96 3.28
N VAL A 106 3.81 16.31 2.22
CA VAL A 106 3.95 14.85 2.13
C VAL A 106 5.41 14.55 1.81
N ASP A 107 5.96 13.54 2.48
CA ASP A 107 7.34 13.09 2.25
C ASP A 107 7.44 11.58 2.46
N GLU A 108 8.57 10.99 2.04
CA GLU A 108 8.91 9.57 2.22
C GLU A 108 7.81 8.61 1.72
N VAL A 109 7.24 8.91 0.55
CA VAL A 109 6.21 8.05 -0.06
C VAL A 109 6.85 6.76 -0.55
N ILE A 110 6.44 5.64 0.05
CA ILE A 110 6.86 4.29 -0.33
C ILE A 110 5.62 3.50 -0.71
N ILE A 111 5.59 3.03 -1.94
CA ILE A 111 4.60 2.05 -2.42
C ILE A 111 5.33 0.71 -2.48
N ARG A 112 4.79 -0.29 -1.79
CA ARG A 112 5.42 -1.62 -1.75
C ARG A 112 4.39 -2.71 -1.95
N LYS A 113 4.81 -3.75 -2.69
CA LYS A 113 4.13 -5.04 -2.75
C LYS A 113 5.07 -6.16 -2.32
N GLN A 114 4.50 -7.20 -1.75
CA GLN A 114 5.13 -8.50 -1.63
C GLN A 114 4.57 -9.39 -2.74
N THR A 115 5.41 -10.22 -3.33
CA THR A 115 4.99 -11.24 -4.30
C THR A 115 5.22 -12.62 -3.70
N ALA A 116 4.53 -13.63 -4.23
CA ALA A 116 4.90 -15.00 -3.91
C ALA A 116 6.36 -15.23 -4.33
N GLY A 117 7.21 -15.66 -3.39
CA GLY A 117 8.58 -16.06 -3.73
C GLY A 117 8.53 -17.17 -4.79
N VAL A 118 9.35 -17.08 -5.83
CA VAL A 118 9.54 -18.18 -6.77
C VAL A 118 10.06 -19.37 -5.97
N GLN A 119 9.20 -20.35 -5.71
CA GLN A 119 9.64 -21.68 -5.34
C GLN A 119 10.29 -22.26 -6.60
N THR A 120 11.57 -21.96 -6.84
CA THR A 120 12.36 -22.66 -7.85
C THR A 120 12.33 -24.12 -7.44
N GLY A 121 11.52 -24.91 -8.16
CA GLY A 121 11.31 -26.31 -7.89
C GLY A 121 12.65 -27.04 -7.86
N GLY A 122 13.14 -27.32 -6.65
CA GLY A 122 14.08 -28.39 -6.42
C GLY A 122 13.40 -29.67 -6.88
N ARG A 123 13.74 -30.10 -8.10
CA ARG A 123 13.29 -31.37 -8.67
C ARG A 123 13.41 -32.46 -7.61
N ALA A 124 12.28 -33.14 -7.37
CA ALA A 124 12.20 -34.37 -6.63
C ALA A 124 13.40 -35.28 -6.96
N ARG A 125 14.17 -35.68 -5.95
CA ARG A 125 14.91 -36.94 -6.04
C ARG A 125 13.92 -38.05 -5.75
N ASP A 126 13.15 -38.39 -6.77
CA ASP A 126 12.59 -39.73 -6.87
C ASP A 126 13.76 -40.69 -7.17
N ARG A 127 14.14 -41.48 -6.16
CA ARG A 127 14.72 -42.81 -6.31
C ARG A 127 14.28 -43.65 -5.13
N SER A 128 13.09 -44.22 -5.23
CA SER A 128 12.85 -45.54 -4.66
C SER A 128 13.60 -46.58 -5.50
N ASP A 129 14.60 -47.25 -4.93
CA ASP A 129 14.81 -48.65 -5.28
C ASP A 129 15.32 -49.39 -4.04
N GLY A 130 14.47 -50.32 -3.59
CA GLY A 130 14.77 -51.20 -2.48
C GLY A 130 15.56 -52.39 -2.98
N THR A 131 16.65 -52.74 -2.30
CA THR A 131 17.18 -54.09 -2.37
C THR A 131 17.52 -54.54 -0.95
N THR A 132 16.58 -55.27 -0.37
CA THR A 132 16.71 -56.13 0.81
C THR A 132 17.87 -57.09 0.66
N LEU A 133 18.69 -57.28 1.70
CA LEU A 133 19.15 -58.58 2.22
C LEU A 133 19.76 -58.39 3.62
N GLU A 134 19.03 -58.82 4.67
CA GLU A 134 19.63 -59.20 5.97
C GLU A 134 20.27 -60.59 5.86
N PRO A 135 21.29 -60.89 6.69
CA PRO A 135 21.39 -62.22 7.26
C PRO A 135 21.46 -62.24 8.80
N ALA A 136 21.03 -63.38 9.32
CA ALA A 136 20.68 -63.70 10.69
C ALA A 136 21.87 -63.89 11.66
N ALA A 137 21.59 -63.53 12.92
CA ALA A 137 22.05 -63.98 14.23
C ALA A 137 23.25 -64.97 14.41
N GLU A 138 24.10 -64.55 15.37
CA GLU A 138 24.62 -65.30 16.54
C GLU A 138 25.91 -66.14 16.45
N ARG A 139 26.88 -65.80 17.32
CA ARG A 139 27.47 -66.67 18.37
C ARG A 139 28.41 -65.89 19.29
N ARG A 140 28.12 -65.92 20.60
CA ARG A 140 29.07 -65.67 21.71
C ARG A 140 30.09 -66.82 21.78
N PRO A 141 31.25 -66.67 22.43
CA PRO A 141 31.35 -66.52 23.89
C PRO A 141 31.76 -65.12 24.37
#